data_AF-A0A353NNK5-F1
#
_entry.id   AF-A0A353NNK5-F1
#
_cell.length_a   1.000
_cell.length_b   1.000
_cell.length_c   1.000
_cell.angle_alpha   90.00
_cell.angle_beta   90.00
_cell.angle_gamma   90.00
#
_symmetry.space_group_name_H-M   'P 1'
#
loop_
_entity.id
_entity.type
_entity.pdbx_description
1 polymer ?
#
loop_
_entity_poly.entity_id
_entity_poly.type
_entity_poly.pdbx_seq_one_letter_code
_entity_poly.pdbx_strand_id
1 'polypeptide(L)' 'MMTGKQKKYLRSLAAKMTPSLQVGKSGISDNVVLQLEEALTARELTK' A
#
# COMPACT_ATOMS: atom_id res chain seq x y z
N MET A 1 -0.78 3.08 16.46
CA MET A 1 -2.15 3.05 15.90
C MET A 1 -2.49 4.44 15.36
N MET A 2 -2.97 4.57 14.12
CA MET A 2 -3.24 5.90 13.52
C MET A 2 -4.64 6.41 13.86
N THR A 3 -4.75 7.72 14.10
CA THR A 3 -6.04 8.41 14.29
C THR A 3 -6.87 8.45 13.00
N GLY A 4 -8.18 8.67 13.14
CA GLY A 4 -9.07 8.80 11.97
C GLY A 4 -8.66 9.95 11.03
N LYS A 5 -8.18 11.07 11.58
CA LYS A 5 -7.68 12.21 10.79
C LYS A 5 -6.45 11.83 9.98
N GLN A 6 -5.48 11.16 10.60
CA GLN A 6 -4.27 10.68 9.92
C GLN A 6 -4.59 9.68 8.79
N LYS A 7 -5.48 8.72 9.04
CA LYS A 7 -5.92 7.76 8.00
C LYS A 7 -6.61 8.46 6.83
N LYS A 8 -7.48 9.44 7.09
CA LYS A 8 -8.18 10.21 6.03
C LYS A 8 -7.19 11.00 5.17
N TYR A 9 -6.20 11.62 5.80
CA TYR A 9 -5.14 12.34 5.10
C TYR A 9 -4.34 11.40 4.19
N LEU A 10 -3.80 10.28 4.71
CA LEU A 10 -3.07 9.30 3.90
C LEU A 10 -3.91 8.72 2.76
N ARG A 11 -5.20 8.46 2.99
CA ARG A 11 -6.12 7.99 1.95
C ARG A 11 -6.28 9.01 0.81
N SER A 12 -6.32 10.31 1.12
CA SER A 12 -6.39 11.36 0.10
C SER A 12 -5.13 11.47 -0.74
N LEU A 13 -3.95 11.18 -0.16
CA LEU A 13 -2.69 11.10 -0.90
C LEU A 13 -2.67 9.86 -1.80
N ALA A 14 -3.01 8.69 -1.25
CA ALA A 14 -3.06 7.42 -1.97
C ALA A 14 -4.07 7.41 -3.13
N ALA A 15 -5.17 8.18 -3.03
CA ALA A 15 -6.18 8.27 -4.09
C ALA A 15 -5.57 8.70 -5.45
N LYS A 16 -4.58 9.60 -5.43
CA LYS A 16 -3.91 10.14 -6.62
C LYS A 16 -2.75 9.27 -7.11
N MET A 17 -2.34 8.27 -6.34
CA MET A 17 -1.22 7.40 -6.69
C MET A 17 -1.66 6.36 -7.73
N THR A 18 -0.71 5.95 -8.58
CA THR A 18 -0.87 4.77 -9.43
C THR A 18 -0.70 3.52 -8.60
N PRO A 19 -1.54 2.48 -8.76
CA PRO A 19 -1.32 1.19 -8.12
C PRO A 19 0.05 0.65 -8.54
N SER A 20 0.87 0.32 -7.57
CA SER A 20 2.23 -0.21 -7.75
C SER A 20 2.29 -1.71 -7.53
N LEU A 21 1.28 -2.29 -6.90
CA LEU A 21 1.16 -3.71 -6.62
C LEU A 21 -0.18 -4.24 -7.14
N GLN A 22 -0.16 -5.44 -7.72
CA GLN A 22 -1.35 -6.12 -8.22
C GLN A 22 -1.46 -7.49 -7.57
N VAL A 23 -2.62 -7.77 -6.99
CA VAL A 23 -2.94 -9.09 -6.43
C VAL A 23 -3.62 -9.92 -7.51
N GLY A 24 -3.00 -11.05 -7.86
CA GLY A 24 -3.50 -11.98 -8.87
C GLY A 24 -4.60 -12.91 -8.34
N LYS A 25 -5.02 -13.87 -9.19
CA LYS A 25 -6.03 -14.88 -8.85
C LYS A 25 -5.62 -15.80 -7.68
N SER A 26 -4.31 -15.95 -7.46
CA SER A 26 -3.75 -16.72 -6.36
C SER A 26 -3.88 -16.01 -5.00
N GLY A 27 -4.46 -14.80 -4.95
CA GLY A 27 -4.62 -14.03 -3.72
C GLY A 27 -3.29 -13.48 -3.20
N ILE A 28 -3.20 -13.36 -1.88
CA ILE A 28 -2.00 -12.88 -1.19
C ILE A 28 -1.03 -14.04 -1.03
N SER A 29 0.04 -14.04 -1.81
CA SER A 29 1.16 -14.97 -1.68
C SER A 29 2.34 -14.31 -0.96
N ASP A 30 3.31 -15.10 -0.51
CA ASP A 30 4.53 -14.58 0.16
C ASP A 30 5.29 -13.57 -0.72
N ASN A 31 5.29 -13.78 -2.03
CA ASN A 31 5.89 -12.83 -2.97
C ASN A 31 5.14 -11.48 -3.00
N VAL A 32 3.80 -11.49 -2.88
CA VAL A 32 2.99 -10.27 -2.79
C VAL A 32 3.32 -9.51 -1.50
N VAL A 33 3.49 -10.23 -0.39
CA VAL A 33 3.86 -9.63 0.90
C VAL A 33 5.26 -9.01 0.82
N LEU A 34 6.23 -9.73 0.25
CA LEU A 34 7.60 -9.23 0.06
C LEU A 34 7.63 -7.94 -0.78
N GLN A 35 6.92 -7.93 -1.93
CA GLN A 35 6.83 -6.74 -2.79
C GLN A 35 6.14 -5.57 -2.08
N LEU A 36 5.15 -5.85 -1.23
CA LEU A 36 4.49 -4.83 -0.43
C LEU A 36 5.46 -4.21 0.59
N GLU A 37 6.26 -5.02 1.28
CA GLU A 37 7.26 -4.55 2.25
C GLU A 37 8.34 -3.70 1.59
N GLU A 38 8.87 -4.12 0.44
CA GLU A 38 9.85 -3.36 -0.33
C GLU A 38 9.28 -2.00 -0.78
N ALA A 39 8.05 -2.00 -1.30
CA ALA A 39 7.38 -0.78 -1.73
C ALA A 39 7.10 0.18 -0.56
N LEU A 40 6.66 -0.35 0.59
CA LEU A 40 6.45 0.43 1.81
C LEU A 40 7.76 0.99 2.37
N THR A 41 8.85 0.22 2.34
CA THR A 41 10.16 0.67 2.82
C THR A 41 10.71 1.80 1.95
N ALA A 42 10.51 1.72 0.63
CA ALA A 42 11.03 2.71 -0.31
C ALA A 42 10.21 4.02 -0.34
N ARG A 43 8.91 3.99 -0.04
CA ARG A 43 7.98 5.11 -0.30
C ARG A 43 7.14 5.54 0.88
N GLU A 44 7.16 4.79 1.98
CA GLU A 44 6.37 4.97 3.22
C GLU A 44 4.84 4.89 3.05
N LEU A 45 4.34 5.04 1.82
CA LEU A 45 2.95 4.91 1.41
C LEU A 45 2.90 4.23 0.03
N THR A 46 1.99 3.27 -0.14
CA THR A 46 1.83 2.53 -1.39
C THR A 46 0.35 2.30 -1.72
N LYS A 47 0.07 2.07 -3.01
CA LYS A 47 -1.26 1.74 -3.56
C LYS A 47 -1.18 0.46 -4.36
#